data_AF-A0A090YTH3-F1
#
_entry.id   AF-A0A090YTH3-F1
#
_cell.length_a   1.000
_cell.length_b   1.000
_cell.length_c   1.000
_cell.angle_alpha   90.00
_cell.angle_beta   90.00
_cell.angle_gamma   90.00
#
_symmetry.space_group_name_H-M   'P 1'
#
loop_
_entity.id
_entity.type
_entity.pdbx_description
1 polymer ?
#
loop_
_entity_poly.entity_id
_entity_poly.type
_entity_poly.pdbx_seq_one_letter_code
_entity_poly.pdbx_strand_id
1 'polypeptide(L)'
;MSINTANASNVEGRQVTRAKRSGDQVSVIGSLKNIKEGQVVFNVPTALRPAQQITDVVIIAGPPYSICEFNVETGGNVKIYNITTDKTIHFSINYLV
;
A
#
# COMPACT_ATOMS: atom_id res chain seq x y z
N MET A 1 -7.21 -3.98 -11.01
CA MET A 1 -8.10 -2.83 -10.81
C MET A 1 -7.30 -1.68 -10.21
N SER A 2 -7.35 -0.50 -10.80
CA SER A 2 -6.70 0.70 -10.24
C SER A 2 -7.42 1.16 -8.97
N ILE A 3 -6.68 1.72 -8.01
CA ILE A 3 -7.20 2.21 -6.74
C ILE A 3 -6.89 3.70 -6.63
N ASN A 4 -7.90 4.49 -6.23
CA ASN A 4 -7.72 5.91 -5.94
C ASN A 4 -6.93 6.11 -4.66
N THR A 5 -5.94 6.99 -4.71
CA THR A 5 -5.18 7.41 -3.53
C THR A 5 -5.93 8.53 -2.81
N ALA A 6 -5.78 8.61 -1.48
CA ALA A 6 -6.44 9.62 -0.65
C ALA A 6 -5.43 10.68 -0.17
N ASN A 7 -4.61 10.34 0.84
CA ASN A 7 -3.60 11.25 1.43
C ASN A 7 -2.17 10.94 0.95
N ALA A 8 -2.05 10.45 -0.27
CA ALA A 8 -0.79 10.19 -0.95
C ALA A 8 -0.99 10.40 -2.46
N SER A 9 0.11 10.49 -3.19
CA SER A 9 0.07 10.66 -4.66
C SER A 9 0.79 9.49 -5.34
N ASN A 10 0.25 9.01 -6.46
CA ASN A 10 1.00 8.12 -7.32
C ASN A 10 2.25 8.85 -7.88
N VAL A 11 3.33 8.10 -8.07
CA VAL A 11 4.55 8.61 -8.71
C VAL A 11 4.34 8.64 -10.23
N GLU A 12 4.62 9.78 -10.85
CA GLU A 12 4.51 9.95 -12.30
C GLU A 12 5.48 9.02 -13.07
N GLY A 13 5.05 8.49 -14.21
CA GLY A 13 5.82 7.53 -15.00
C GLY A 13 6.02 6.15 -14.35
N ARG A 14 5.42 5.89 -13.18
CA ARG A 14 5.44 4.58 -12.49
C ARG A 14 4.08 3.91 -12.50
N GLN A 15 4.05 2.67 -12.01
CA GLN A 15 2.82 1.88 -11.90
C GLN A 15 1.86 2.56 -10.92
N VAL A 16 0.66 2.90 -11.40
CA VAL A 16 -0.46 3.38 -10.56
C VAL A 16 -0.84 2.27 -9.57
N THR A 17 -1.19 2.68 -8.34
CA THR A 17 -1.64 1.76 -7.30
C THR A 17 -2.80 0.92 -7.80
N ARG A 18 -2.63 -0.40 -7.75
CA ARG A 18 -3.61 -1.36 -8.25
C ARG A 18 -3.64 -2.62 -7.41
N ALA A 19 -4.81 -3.25 -7.38
CA ALA A 19 -4.99 -4.59 -6.84
C ALA A 19 -5.31 -5.60 -7.94
N LYS A 20 -4.83 -6.84 -7.75
CA LYS A 20 -5.17 -8.01 -8.55
C LYS A 20 -5.55 -9.15 -7.60
N ARG A 21 -6.68 -9.82 -7.88
CA ARG A 21 -7.07 -11.07 -7.22
C ARG A 21 -6.72 -12.26 -8.12
N SER A 22 -6.22 -13.33 -7.52
CA SER A 22 -5.95 -14.62 -8.18
C SER A 22 -6.33 -15.73 -7.21
N GLY A 23 -7.50 -16.36 -7.41
CA GLY A 23 -8.10 -17.21 -6.39
C GLY A 23 -8.40 -16.39 -5.13
N ASP A 24 -7.90 -16.84 -3.98
CA ASP A 24 -8.05 -16.15 -2.69
C ASP A 24 -6.87 -15.22 -2.36
N GLN A 25 -5.86 -15.16 -3.21
CA GLN A 25 -4.76 -14.23 -3.03
C GLN A 25 -5.07 -12.89 -3.68
N VAL A 26 -4.83 -11.81 -2.94
CA VAL A 26 -4.83 -10.44 -3.44
C VAL A 26 -3.42 -9.86 -3.36
N SER A 27 -2.97 -9.29 -4.47
CA SER A 27 -1.73 -8.53 -4.57
C SER A 27 -2.06 -7.06 -4.82
N VAL A 28 -1.51 -6.17 -4.00
CA VAL A 28 -1.59 -4.72 -4.19
C VAL A 28 -0.19 -4.18 -4.46
N ILE A 29 -0.02 -3.55 -5.62
CA ILE A 29 1.27 -3.00 -6.03
C ILE A 29 1.13 -1.53 -6.40
N GLY A 30 2.17 -0.74 -6.15
CA GLY A 30 2.11 0.68 -6.43
C GLY A 30 3.41 1.42 -6.19
N SER A 31 3.36 2.72 -6.48
CA SER A 31 4.44 3.67 -6.23
C SER A 31 3.83 4.96 -5.71
N LEU A 32 4.11 5.30 -4.45
CA LEU A 32 3.50 6.43 -3.75
C LEU A 32 4.55 7.43 -3.28
N LYS A 33 4.17 8.71 -3.25
CA LYS A 33 4.93 9.82 -2.66
C LYS A 33 4.01 10.70 -1.80
N ASN A 34 4.60 11.65 -1.07
CA ASN A 34 3.89 12.57 -0.17
C ASN A 34 3.10 11.84 0.95
N ILE A 35 3.67 10.75 1.45
CA ILE A 35 3.03 9.90 2.46
C ILE A 35 3.26 10.54 3.83
N LYS A 36 2.22 10.56 4.65
CA LYS A 36 2.31 10.92 6.07
C LYS A 36 2.00 9.70 6.91
N GLU A 37 2.83 9.47 7.92
CA GLU A 37 2.71 8.31 8.80
C GLU A 37 1.29 8.21 9.40
N GLY A 38 0.72 7.00 9.38
CA GLY A 38 -0.58 6.69 9.96
C GLY A 38 -1.79 7.25 9.22
N GLN A 39 -1.61 8.02 8.14
CA GLN A 39 -2.72 8.47 7.30
C GLN A 39 -3.15 7.41 6.31
N VAL A 40 -4.44 7.42 5.96
CA VAL A 40 -4.98 6.52 4.93
C VAL A 40 -4.44 6.94 3.57
N VAL A 41 -3.64 6.08 2.96
CA VAL A 41 -3.02 6.32 1.65
C VAL A 41 -3.94 5.89 0.50
N PHE A 42 -4.72 4.84 0.68
CA PHE A 42 -5.77 4.37 -0.23
C PHE A 42 -6.73 3.42 0.49
N ASN A 43 -7.89 3.12 -0.13
CA ASN A 43 -8.84 2.12 0.37
C ASN A 43 -8.98 0.98 -0.65
N VAL A 44 -8.83 -0.25 -0.18
CA VAL A 44 -9.02 -1.47 -0.95
C VAL A 44 -10.52 -1.69 -1.24
N PRO A 45 -10.89 -1.96 -2.50
CA PRO A 45 -12.27 -2.24 -2.88
C PRO A 45 -12.89 -3.37 -2.04
N THR A 46 -14.18 -3.27 -1.70
CA THR A 46 -14.88 -4.21 -0.81
C THR A 46 -14.67 -5.68 -1.16
N ALA A 47 -14.68 -6.04 -2.44
CA ALA A 47 -14.50 -7.43 -2.90
C ALA A 47 -13.06 -7.99 -2.72
N LEU A 48 -12.11 -7.15 -2.30
CA LEU A 48 -10.68 -7.44 -2.18
C LEU A 48 -10.14 -7.18 -0.76
N ARG A 49 -11.02 -6.90 0.22
CA ARG A 49 -10.61 -6.61 1.60
C ARG A 49 -10.22 -7.90 2.31
N PRO A 50 -9.18 -7.88 3.15
CA PRO A 50 -8.78 -9.06 3.90
C PRO A 50 -9.81 -9.39 4.99
N ALA A 51 -9.94 -10.67 5.33
CA ALA A 51 -10.82 -11.14 6.41
C ALA A 51 -10.35 -10.70 7.81
N GLN A 52 -9.05 -10.40 7.96
CA GLN A 52 -8.42 -9.91 9.18
C GLN A 52 -7.46 -8.77 8.87
N GLN A 53 -7.11 -7.96 9.88
CA GLN A 53 -6.10 -6.93 9.70
C GLN A 53 -4.76 -7.57 9.34
N ILE A 54 -4.11 -7.03 8.33
CA ILE A 54 -2.77 -7.45 7.90
C ILE A 54 -1.79 -6.34 8.26
N THR A 55 -0.73 -6.70 8.98
CA THR A 55 0.47 -5.85 9.10
C THR A 55 1.57 -6.55 8.33
N ASP A 56 2.07 -5.91 7.27
CA ASP A 56 3.14 -6.45 6.44
C ASP A 56 4.31 -5.47 6.40
N VAL A 57 5.52 -5.99 6.54
CA VAL A 57 6.75 -5.20 6.53
C VAL A 57 7.26 -5.14 5.11
N VAL A 58 7.22 -3.96 4.49
CA VAL A 58 7.68 -3.77 3.12
C VAL A 58 8.99 -2.99 3.12
N ILE A 59 10.01 -3.58 2.51
CA ILE A 59 11.29 -2.93 2.25
C ILE A 59 11.10 -1.91 1.13
N ILE A 60 11.32 -0.63 1.45
CA ILE A 60 11.30 0.45 0.46
C ILE A 60 12.57 0.36 -0.37
N ALA A 61 12.42 0.10 -1.67
CA ALA A 61 13.53 0.13 -2.62
C ALA A 61 13.91 1.59 -2.95
N GLY A 62 15.06 2.06 -2.44
CA GLY A 62 15.70 3.32 -2.82
C GLY A 62 16.81 3.71 -1.85
N PRO A 63 17.91 4.37 -2.25
CA PRO A 63 18.99 4.76 -1.34
C PRO A 63 18.68 6.06 -0.54
N PRO A 64 18.94 6.09 0.79
CA PRO A 64 19.18 4.93 1.65
C PRO A 64 17.91 4.09 1.81
N TYR A 65 18.09 2.77 1.88
CA TYR A 65 17.00 1.82 2.10
C TYR A 65 16.27 2.16 3.40
N SER A 66 14.96 2.02 3.39
CA SER A 66 14.13 2.22 4.58
C SER A 66 13.12 1.09 4.69
N ILE A 67 12.71 0.78 5.91
CA ILE A 67 11.72 -0.24 6.22
C ILE A 67 10.46 0.51 6.63
N CYS A 68 9.32 0.16 6.05
CA CYS A 68 8.02 0.67 6.49
C CYS A 68 7.04 -0.47 6.69
N GLU A 69 6.02 -0.21 7.49
CA GLU A 69 4.97 -1.17 7.79
C GLU A 69 3.68 -0.75 7.11
N PHE A 70 3.13 -1.64 6.29
CA PHE A 70 1.80 -1.48 5.74
C PHE A 70 0.78 -2.13 6.66
N ASN A 71 -0.22 -1.36 7.04
CA ASN A 71 -1.39 -1.86 7.75
C ASN A 71 -2.58 -1.85 6.79
N VAL A 72 -3.12 -3.02 6.46
CA VAL A 72 -4.34 -3.19 5.68
C VAL A 72 -5.46 -3.59 6.62
N GLU A 73 -6.36 -2.65 6.90
CA GLU A 73 -7.50 -2.85 7.80
C GLU A 73 -8.59 -3.71 7.12
N THR A 74 -9.42 -4.41 7.90
CA THR A 74 -10.58 -5.17 7.39
C THR A 74 -11.61 -4.28 6.67
N GLY A 75 -11.70 -3.00 7.07
CA GLY A 75 -12.47 -1.96 6.35
C GLY A 75 -11.84 -1.52 5.02
N GLY A 76 -10.67 -2.05 4.67
CA GLY A 76 -9.94 -1.80 3.43
C GLY A 76 -8.99 -0.61 3.48
N ASN A 77 -8.97 0.19 4.55
CA ASN A 77 -8.02 1.30 4.63
C ASN A 77 -6.59 0.76 4.68
N VAL A 78 -5.71 1.42 3.94
CA VAL A 78 -4.28 1.15 4.01
C VAL A 78 -3.58 2.36 4.60
N LYS A 79 -2.79 2.11 5.64
CA LYS A 79 -1.93 3.07 6.32
C LYS A 79 -0.50 2.58 6.29
N ILE A 80 0.45 3.51 6.33
CA ILE A 80 1.87 3.20 6.32
C ILE A 80 2.51 3.81 7.56
N TYR A 81 3.32 3.03 8.25
CA TYR A 81 4.04 3.38 9.48
C TYR A 81 5.53 3.19 9.33
N ASN A 82 6.29 3.77 10.28
CA ASN A 82 7.75 3.77 10.32
C ASN A 82 8.35 4.33 9.02
N ILE A 83 7.71 5.35 8.45
CA ILE A 83 8.20 5.94 7.20
C ILE A 83 9.29 6.96 7.46
N THR A 84 10.35 6.92 6.66
CA THR A 84 11.26 8.07 6.59
C THR A 84 10.58 9.17 5.78
N THR A 85 10.54 10.40 6.31
CA THR A 85 9.86 11.55 5.69
C THR A 85 10.34 11.79 4.26
N ASP A 86 9.43 12.24 3.40
CA ASP A 86 9.65 12.61 2.00
C ASP A 86 10.15 11.48 1.08
N LYS A 87 10.00 10.22 1.49
CA LYS A 87 10.35 9.08 0.64
C LYS A 87 9.24 8.71 -0.33
N THR A 88 9.69 8.31 -1.51
CA THR A 88 8.87 7.55 -2.45
C THR A 88 8.91 6.08 -2.02
N ILE A 89 7.74 5.44 -1.96
CA ILE A 89 7.60 4.03 -1.62
C ILE A 89 7.14 3.25 -2.84
N HIS A 90 7.97 2.32 -3.29
CA HIS A 90 7.60 1.28 -4.25
C HIS A 90 7.28 0.01 -3.46
N PHE A 91 6.08 -0.55 -3.64
CA PHE A 91 5.61 -1.64 -2.80
C PHE A 91 4.87 -2.73 -3.57
N SER A 92 4.86 -3.92 -2.95
CA SER A 92 3.97 -5.03 -3.26
C SER A 92 3.56 -5.69 -1.95
N ILE A 93 2.26 -5.69 -1.66
CA ILE A 93 1.67 -6.33 -0.48
C ILE A 93 0.82 -7.49 -0.96
N ASN A 94 0.89 -8.62 -0.29
CA ASN A 94 0.11 -9.80 -0.64
C ASN A 94 -0.62 -10.32 0.59
N TYR A 95 -1.91 -10.61 0.45
CA TYR A 95 -2.72 -11.18 1.52
C TYR A 95 -3.83 -12.07 0.98
N LEU A 96 -4.43 -12.85 1.87
CA LEU A 96 -5.59 -13.68 1.55
C LEU A 96 -6.88 -12.90 1.82
N VAL A 97 -7.91 -13.14 1.01
CA VAL A 97 -9.27 -12.62 1.18
C VAL A 97 -10.25 -13.73 1.54
#